data_AF-A0A5N9DU96-F1
#
_entry.id   AF-A0A5N9DU96-F1
#
_cell.length_a   1.000
_cell.length_b   1.000
_cell.length_c   1.000
_cell.angle_alpha   90.00
_cell.angle_beta   90.00
_cell.angle_gamma   90.00
#
_symmetry.space_group_name_H-M   'P 1'
#
loop_
_entity.id
_entity.type
_entity.pdbx_description
1 polymer ?
#
loop_
_entity_poly.entity_id
_entity_poly.type
_entity_poly.pdbx_seq_one_letter_code
_entity_poly.pdbx_strand_id
1 'polypeptide(L)'
;MKYLSNIFSNWHILVIGLAIGAIITAGIYFLLKPEPEPVDSLEKSLLAWGGSIAKGRYDDNPARYTKLDDTYLFPLSSKEASSSGWTENGKCITGIGRYFSNPELPNLLIYNKSDELIGVYLYSYNPMANPWTKSNSLVIPPNLTLVNGEHWSVSLYFQNPTKACEL
;
A
#
# COMPACT_ATOMS: atom_id res chain seq x y z
N MET A 1 -58.85 11.46 -32.76
CA MET A 1 -57.57 10.99 -33.34
C MET A 1 -56.83 12.14 -34.06
N LYS A 2 -56.64 13.31 -33.40
CA LYS A 2 -55.92 14.48 -33.95
C LYS A 2 -54.85 15.05 -32.98
N TYR A 3 -54.78 14.54 -31.76
CA TYR A 3 -53.82 14.98 -30.73
C TYR A 3 -52.49 14.21 -30.79
N LEU A 4 -52.50 12.97 -31.30
CA LEU A 4 -51.31 12.13 -31.41
C LEU A 4 -50.43 12.48 -32.63
N SER A 5 -50.97 13.10 -33.69
CA SER A 5 -50.15 13.43 -34.88
C SER A 5 -49.23 14.64 -34.67
N ASN A 6 -49.53 15.53 -33.72
CA ASN A 6 -48.68 16.70 -33.43
C ASN A 6 -47.42 16.38 -32.62
N ILE A 7 -47.36 15.22 -31.95
CA ILE A 7 -46.16 14.75 -31.25
C ILE A 7 -45.07 14.34 -32.26
N PHE A 8 -45.47 13.84 -33.45
CA PHE A 8 -44.53 13.39 -34.48
C PHE A 8 -44.03 14.51 -35.41
N SER A 9 -44.69 15.67 -35.49
CA SER A 9 -44.25 16.78 -36.35
C SER A 9 -42.99 17.48 -35.83
N ASN A 10 -42.70 17.37 -34.53
CA ASN A 10 -41.56 17.99 -33.86
C ASN A 10 -40.59 16.94 -33.29
N TRP A 11 -40.51 15.76 -33.92
CA TRP A 11 -39.58 14.70 -33.54
C TRP A 11 -38.12 15.19 -33.44
N HIS A 12 -37.70 16.09 -34.32
CA HIS A 12 -36.38 16.71 -34.25
C HIS A 12 -36.16 17.51 -32.96
N ILE A 13 -37.19 18.18 -32.44
CA ILE A 13 -37.10 18.92 -31.17
C ILE A 13 -36.96 17.96 -29.98
N LEU A 14 -37.64 16.81 -30.02
CA LEU A 14 -37.51 15.76 -29.00
C LEU A 14 -36.11 15.13 -29.01
N VAL A 15 -35.56 14.84 -30.19
CA VAL A 15 -34.19 14.29 -30.33
C VAL A 15 -33.14 15.29 -29.87
N ILE A 16 -33.28 16.58 -30.23
CA ILE A 16 -32.38 17.65 -29.79
C ILE A 16 -32.44 17.81 -28.26
N GLY A 17 -33.64 17.77 -27.68
CA GLY A 17 -33.82 17.85 -26.23
C GLY A 17 -33.13 16.70 -25.47
N LEU A 18 -33.26 15.47 -25.97
CA LEU A 18 -32.59 14.30 -25.38
C LEU A 18 -31.06 14.38 -25.52
N ALA A 19 -30.56 14.83 -26.67
CA ALA A 19 -29.13 14.98 -26.90
C ALA A 19 -28.51 16.03 -25.97
N ILE A 20 -29.16 17.20 -25.82
CA ILE A 20 -28.72 18.25 -24.91
C ILE A 20 -28.78 17.76 -23.45
N GLY A 21 -29.87 17.07 -23.07
CA GLY A 21 -30.00 16.48 -21.75
C GLY A 21 -28.85 15.53 -21.42
N ALA A 22 -28.50 14.62 -22.33
CA ALA A 22 -27.41 13.67 -22.16
C ALA A 22 -26.02 14.34 -22.07
N ILE A 23 -25.77 15.38 -22.88
CA ILE A 23 -24.52 16.14 -22.83
C ILE A 23 -24.38 16.87 -21.49
N ILE A 24 -25.45 17.49 -20.99
CA ILE A 24 -25.44 18.16 -19.69
C ILE A 24 -25.21 17.15 -18.56
N THR A 25 -25.86 15.98 -18.59
CA THR A 25 -25.66 14.96 -17.56
C THR A 25 -24.24 14.40 -17.60
N ALA A 26 -23.68 14.13 -18.77
CA ALA A 26 -22.31 13.66 -18.91
C ALA A 26 -21.30 14.73 -18.47
N GLY A 27 -21.52 16.00 -18.84
CA GLY A 27 -20.68 17.12 -18.42
C GLY A 27 -20.68 17.30 -16.90
N ILE A 28 -21.85 17.23 -16.26
CA ILE A 28 -21.98 17.26 -14.80
C ILE A 28 -21.28 16.05 -14.16
N TYR A 29 -21.43 14.85 -14.73
CA TYR A 29 -20.75 13.65 -14.23
C TYR A 29 -19.22 13.76 -14.32
N PHE A 30 -18.68 14.36 -15.38
CA PHE A 30 -17.23 14.58 -15.51
C PHE A 30 -16.72 15.73 -14.62
N LEU A 31 -17.52 16.77 -14.38
CA LEU A 31 -17.16 17.89 -13.49
C LEU A 31 -17.28 17.56 -12.00
N LEU A 32 -18.28 16.75 -11.64
CA LEU A 32 -18.48 16.25 -10.28
C LEU A 32 -17.77 14.92 -10.05
N LYS A 33 -16.95 14.44 -10.99
CA LYS A 33 -16.24 13.18 -10.83
C LYS A 33 -15.47 13.29 -9.53
N PRO A 34 -15.88 12.55 -8.48
CA PRO A 34 -15.18 12.65 -7.21
C PRO A 34 -13.76 12.23 -7.51
N GLU A 35 -12.81 13.09 -7.12
CA GLU A 35 -11.42 12.70 -7.10
C GLU A 35 -11.39 11.36 -6.34
N PRO A 36 -10.78 10.29 -6.91
CA PRO A 36 -10.76 9.01 -6.23
C PRO A 36 -10.24 9.29 -4.83
N GLU A 37 -11.04 8.95 -3.81
CA GLU A 37 -10.62 9.20 -2.43
C GLU A 37 -9.21 8.65 -2.29
N PRO A 38 -8.27 9.45 -1.75
CA PRO A 38 -6.91 8.98 -1.55
C PRO A 38 -7.04 7.65 -0.82
N VAL A 39 -6.50 6.57 -1.41
CA VAL A 39 -6.53 5.25 -0.80
C VAL A 39 -6.03 5.47 0.61
N ASP A 40 -6.92 5.23 1.58
CA ASP A 40 -6.67 5.51 2.99
C ASP A 40 -5.27 5.00 3.29
N SER A 41 -4.44 5.99 3.61
CA SER A 41 -2.99 5.89 3.72
C SER A 41 -2.59 4.63 4.49
N LEU A 42 -1.37 4.19 4.24
CA LEU A 42 -0.68 3.10 4.93
C LEU A 42 -0.95 2.97 6.45
N GLU A 43 -1.41 4.03 7.11
CA GLU A 43 -1.98 4.07 8.47
C GLU A 43 -2.95 2.91 8.80
N LYS A 44 -3.65 2.32 7.83
CA LYS A 44 -4.54 1.16 8.06
C LYS A 44 -3.95 -0.19 7.63
N SER A 45 -2.71 -0.22 7.14
CA SER A 45 -2.06 -1.48 6.77
C SER A 45 -1.50 -2.17 8.02
N LEU A 46 -2.20 -3.21 8.46
CA LEU A 46 -1.74 -4.08 9.54
C LEU A 46 -0.82 -5.16 8.96
N LEU A 47 0.48 -5.06 9.25
CA LEU A 47 1.42 -6.18 9.05
C LEU A 47 1.36 -7.07 10.28
N ALA A 48 0.48 -8.07 10.25
CA ALA A 48 0.39 -9.09 11.28
C ALA A 48 1.47 -10.16 11.05
N TRP A 49 2.34 -10.32 12.03
CA TRP A 49 3.41 -11.31 12.02
C TRP A 49 2.85 -12.65 12.48
N GLY A 50 2.49 -13.52 11.54
CA GLY A 50 2.36 -14.96 11.82
C GLY A 50 1.27 -15.39 12.81
N GLY A 51 0.14 -14.67 12.89
CA GLY A 51 -1.08 -15.12 13.55
C GLY A 51 -2.26 -15.10 12.58
N SER A 52 -3.12 -16.11 12.61
CA SER A 52 -4.35 -16.10 11.81
C SER A 52 -5.31 -15.05 12.38
N ILE A 53 -5.54 -13.95 11.66
CA ILE A 53 -6.70 -13.11 11.92
C ILE A 53 -7.91 -13.84 11.34
N ALA A 54 -8.62 -14.60 12.18
CA ALA A 54 -9.95 -15.03 11.83
C ALA A 54 -10.81 -13.76 11.74
N LYS A 55 -11.19 -13.37 10.52
CA LYS A 55 -12.21 -12.36 10.33
C LYS A 55 -13.49 -12.91 10.97
N GLY A 56 -13.80 -12.45 12.19
CA GLY A 56 -15.11 -12.65 12.80
C GLY A 56 -16.19 -12.23 11.80
N ARG A 57 -17.33 -12.91 11.82
CA ARG A 57 -18.44 -12.59 10.91
C ARG A 57 -18.79 -11.11 11.10
N TYR A 58 -19.25 -10.46 10.03
CA TYR A 58 -19.70 -9.06 10.03
C TYR A 58 -20.76 -8.76 11.12
N ASP A 59 -21.35 -9.82 11.67
CA ASP A 59 -22.44 -9.85 12.64
C ASP A 59 -21.92 -9.91 14.10
N ASP A 60 -20.62 -10.06 14.32
CA ASP A 60 -20.02 -10.10 15.65
C ASP A 60 -19.84 -8.68 16.21
N ASN A 61 -20.44 -8.44 17.38
CA ASN A 61 -20.46 -7.19 18.15
C ASN A 61 -19.18 -6.33 17.99
N PRO A 62 -19.26 -5.05 17.55
CA PRO A 62 -18.09 -4.18 17.38
C PRO A 62 -17.33 -3.92 18.69
N ALA A 63 -17.87 -4.25 19.87
CA ALA A 63 -17.10 -4.19 21.11
C ALA A 63 -16.08 -5.36 21.29
N ARG A 64 -16.10 -6.36 20.39
CA ARG A 64 -15.14 -7.46 20.31
C ARG A 64 -14.12 -7.27 19.19
N TYR A 65 -13.80 -6.03 18.80
CA TYR A 65 -12.49 -5.81 18.21
C TYR A 65 -11.48 -6.26 19.25
N THR A 66 -10.91 -7.45 19.04
CA THR A 66 -9.75 -7.92 19.76
C THR A 66 -8.76 -6.79 19.59
N LYS A 67 -8.52 -6.05 20.67
CA LYS A 67 -7.40 -5.12 20.73
C LYS A 67 -6.21 -5.96 20.28
N LEU A 68 -5.65 -5.62 19.13
CA LEU A 68 -4.46 -6.27 18.61
C LEU A 68 -3.34 -5.84 19.56
N ASP A 69 -3.25 -6.51 20.70
CA ASP A 69 -2.29 -6.22 21.77
C ASP A 69 -0.84 -6.41 21.27
N ASP A 70 -0.66 -7.06 20.12
CA ASP A 70 0.61 -7.28 19.42
C ASP A 70 0.81 -6.37 18.19
N THR A 71 0.24 -5.16 18.19
CA THR A 71 0.47 -4.19 17.11
C THR A 71 1.84 -3.54 17.30
N TYR A 72 2.81 -3.91 16.47
CA TYR A 72 4.07 -3.18 16.38
C TYR A 72 3.95 -2.08 15.33
N LEU A 73 4.10 -0.82 15.77
CA LEU A 73 4.09 0.34 14.89
C LEU A 73 5.49 0.54 14.30
N PHE A 74 5.62 0.47 12.97
CA PHE A 74 6.88 0.78 12.32
C PHE A 74 7.14 2.29 12.33
N PRO A 75 8.36 2.73 12.66
CA PRO A 75 8.74 4.13 12.49
C PRO A 75 8.57 4.51 11.02
N LEU A 76 7.88 5.61 10.76
CA LEU A 76 7.60 6.06 9.39
C LEU A 76 8.74 6.88 8.81
N SER A 77 9.69 7.28 9.66
CA SER A 77 10.92 7.93 9.24
C SER A 77 12.19 7.26 9.77
N SER A 78 13.26 7.39 9.01
CA SER A 78 14.60 6.90 9.39
C SER A 78 15.08 7.54 10.70
N LYS A 79 14.76 8.82 10.92
CA LYS A 79 15.09 9.56 12.14
C LYS A 79 14.37 8.98 13.35
N GLU A 80 13.09 8.70 13.21
CA GLU A 80 12.31 8.03 14.26
C GLU A 80 12.85 6.63 14.52
N ALA A 81 13.20 5.89 13.45
CA ALA A 81 13.79 4.56 13.57
C ALA A 81 15.07 4.57 14.39
N SER A 82 16.00 5.49 14.11
CA SER A 82 17.22 5.69 14.87
C SER A 82 16.97 6.01 16.34
N SER A 83 15.88 6.71 16.67
CA SER A 83 15.49 6.99 18.07
C SER A 83 14.77 5.82 18.76
N SER A 84 14.31 4.83 18.00
CA SER A 84 13.48 3.71 18.46
C SER A 84 14.17 2.35 18.32
N GLY A 85 15.51 2.33 18.42
CA GLY A 85 16.30 1.10 18.49
C GLY A 85 16.63 0.44 17.14
N TRP A 86 16.32 1.09 16.02
CA TRP A 86 16.72 0.64 14.70
C TRP A 86 18.09 1.20 14.32
N THR A 87 18.93 0.37 13.73
CA THR A 87 20.28 0.74 13.27
C THR A 87 20.33 0.80 11.76
N GLU A 88 20.84 1.89 11.19
CA GLU A 88 21.08 2.03 9.75
C GLU A 88 22.22 1.09 9.33
N ASN A 89 21.99 0.36 8.24
CA ASN A 89 22.94 -0.58 7.67
C ASN A 89 23.44 -0.07 6.31
N GLY A 90 24.69 0.40 6.27
CA GLY A 90 25.32 0.85 5.05
C GLY A 90 24.89 2.26 4.63
N LYS A 91 24.76 2.48 3.32
CA LYS A 91 24.38 3.78 2.74
C LYS A 91 23.12 3.61 1.89
N CYS A 92 22.43 4.71 1.60
CA CYS A 92 21.34 4.75 0.63
C CYS A 92 21.85 4.34 -0.77
N ILE A 93 21.24 3.31 -1.37
CA ILE A 93 21.60 2.81 -2.70
C ILE A 93 20.46 3.08 -3.68
N THR A 94 20.79 3.63 -4.85
CA THR A 94 19.83 3.92 -5.91
C THR A 94 19.05 2.66 -6.31
N GLY A 95 17.73 2.75 -6.36
CA GLY A 95 16.83 1.65 -6.71
C GLY A 95 16.56 0.63 -5.61
N ILE A 96 17.21 0.79 -4.44
CA ILE A 96 17.11 -0.15 -3.32
C ILE A 96 16.62 0.54 -2.04
N GLY A 97 17.18 1.71 -1.72
CA GLY A 97 16.96 2.38 -0.44
C GLY A 97 18.12 2.20 0.54
N ARG A 98 17.85 2.52 1.81
CA ARG A 98 18.73 2.24 2.96
C ARG A 98 18.00 1.34 3.94
N TYR A 99 18.69 0.31 4.41
CA TYR A 99 18.12 -0.70 5.29
C TYR A 99 18.38 -0.38 6.75
N PHE A 100 17.40 -0.66 7.59
CA PHE A 100 17.49 -0.55 9.04
C PHE A 100 17.13 -1.88 9.66
N SER A 101 17.89 -2.30 10.68
CA SER A 101 17.66 -3.54 11.43
C SER A 101 17.41 -3.25 12.90
N ASN A 102 16.61 -4.11 13.53
CA ASN A 102 16.43 -4.12 14.98
C ASN A 102 16.65 -5.56 15.47
N PRO A 103 17.55 -5.81 16.44
CA PRO A 103 17.86 -7.17 16.90
C PRO A 103 16.66 -7.91 17.51
N GLU A 104 15.64 -7.18 17.99
CA GLU A 104 14.44 -7.74 18.59
C GLU A 104 13.39 -8.17 17.56
N LEU A 105 13.59 -7.85 16.27
CA LEU A 105 12.58 -8.03 15.23
C LEU A 105 13.14 -8.75 14.00
N PRO A 106 12.42 -9.75 13.45
CA PRO A 106 12.86 -10.53 12.29
C PRO A 106 12.55 -9.82 10.95
N ASN A 107 12.83 -8.52 10.89
CA ASN A 107 12.57 -7.73 9.68
C ASN A 107 13.52 -6.55 9.54
N LEU A 108 13.60 -6.06 8.30
CA LEU A 108 14.32 -4.85 7.98
C LEU A 108 13.36 -3.79 7.45
N LEU A 109 13.60 -2.54 7.82
CA LEU A 109 12.89 -1.38 7.27
C LEU A 109 13.71 -0.76 6.15
N ILE A 110 13.03 -0.26 5.12
CA ILE A 110 13.65 0.34 3.94
C ILE A 110 13.19 1.77 3.83
N TYR A 111 14.13 2.72 3.85
CA TYR A 111 13.85 4.14 3.69
C TYR A 111 14.42 4.69 2.37
N ASN A 112 13.79 5.72 1.82
CA ASN A 112 14.34 6.49 0.70
C ASN A 112 15.31 7.59 1.20
N LYS A 113 15.80 8.45 0.30
CA LYS A 113 16.67 9.59 0.66
C LYS A 113 15.99 10.69 1.47
N SER A 114 14.65 10.76 1.43
CA SER A 114 13.83 11.81 2.04
C SER A 114 13.38 11.44 3.47
N ASP A 115 14.02 10.45 4.09
CA ASP A 115 13.64 9.94 5.41
C ASP A 115 12.26 9.26 5.47
N GLU A 116 11.70 8.78 4.36
CA GLU A 116 10.38 8.13 4.35
C GLU A 116 10.48 6.61 4.26
N LEU A 117 9.64 5.90 5.04
CA LEU A 117 9.50 4.44 4.96
C LEU A 117 8.88 4.05 3.61
N ILE A 118 9.64 3.33 2.79
CA ILE A 118 9.22 2.89 1.45
C ILE A 118 8.98 1.39 1.35
N GLY A 119 9.42 0.60 2.35
CA GLY A 119 9.18 -0.83 2.35
C GLY A 119 9.69 -1.55 3.58
N VAL A 120 9.37 -2.85 3.64
CA VAL A 120 9.79 -3.78 4.68
C VAL A 120 10.26 -5.07 4.02
N TYR A 121 11.43 -5.55 4.44
CA TYR A 121 11.92 -6.88 4.09
C TYR A 121 11.63 -7.83 5.24
N LEU A 122 10.72 -8.78 5.02
CA LEU A 122 10.41 -9.82 5.99
C LEU A 122 11.29 -11.03 5.69
N TYR A 123 11.83 -11.67 6.74
CA TYR A 123 12.56 -12.92 6.58
C TYR A 123 12.23 -13.93 7.68
N SER A 124 12.37 -15.22 7.36
CA SER A 124 12.20 -16.33 8.28
C SER A 124 13.19 -17.44 7.95
N TYR A 125 13.85 -18.01 8.96
CA TYR A 125 14.67 -19.21 8.78
C TYR A 125 13.83 -20.50 8.75
N ASN A 126 12.56 -20.41 9.15
CA ASN A 126 11.62 -21.52 9.02
C ASN A 126 11.00 -21.54 7.62
N PRO A 127 10.62 -22.71 7.10
CA PRO A 127 9.90 -22.82 5.84
C PRO A 127 8.63 -21.98 5.80
N MET A 128 8.45 -21.21 4.73
CA MET A 128 7.27 -20.39 4.48
C MET A 128 6.58 -20.83 3.19
N ALA A 129 5.25 -20.70 3.13
CA ALA A 129 4.49 -20.92 1.91
C ALA A 129 4.52 -19.67 1.02
N ASN A 130 4.03 -19.82 -0.22
CA ASN A 130 3.78 -18.67 -1.11
C ASN A 130 2.97 -17.59 -0.36
N PRO A 131 3.32 -16.29 -0.52
CA PRO A 131 4.18 -15.72 -1.57
C PRO A 131 5.68 -15.64 -1.23
N TRP A 132 6.13 -16.25 -0.14
CA TRP A 132 7.53 -16.19 0.27
C TRP A 132 8.43 -16.97 -0.69
N THR A 133 9.64 -16.45 -0.92
CA THR A 133 10.63 -17.09 -1.79
C THR A 133 11.86 -17.47 -0.98
N LYS A 134 12.45 -18.63 -1.31
CA LYS A 134 13.73 -19.06 -0.72
C LYS A 134 14.87 -18.23 -1.30
N SER A 135 15.62 -17.57 -0.42
CA SER A 135 16.68 -16.63 -0.73
C SER A 135 17.98 -17.04 -0.05
N ASN A 136 19.12 -16.72 -0.68
CA ASN A 136 20.43 -16.79 -0.03
C ASN A 136 20.64 -15.58 0.88
N SER A 137 21.85 -15.43 1.45
CA SER A 137 22.22 -14.25 2.24
C SER A 137 21.85 -12.94 1.53
N LEU A 138 21.21 -12.02 2.25
CA LEU A 138 20.94 -10.67 1.77
C LEU A 138 22.19 -9.81 2.02
N VAL A 139 22.91 -9.47 0.94
CA VAL A 139 24.14 -8.68 1.00
C VAL A 139 23.94 -7.35 0.30
N ILE A 140 23.69 -6.29 1.08
CA ILE A 140 23.41 -4.94 0.58
C ILE A 140 23.94 -3.92 1.59
N PRO A 141 24.90 -3.03 1.23
CA PRO A 141 25.75 -3.01 0.03
C PRO A 141 26.64 -4.27 -0.12
N PRO A 142 27.41 -4.45 -1.21
CA PRO A 142 28.14 -5.69 -1.55
C PRO A 142 29.07 -6.29 -0.48
N ASN A 143 29.40 -5.54 0.57
CA ASN A 143 30.28 -5.97 1.66
C ASN A 143 29.59 -6.03 3.04
N LEU A 144 28.26 -5.88 3.09
CA LEU A 144 27.47 -5.90 4.32
C LEU A 144 26.34 -6.91 4.21
N THR A 145 26.44 -7.98 4.99
CA THR A 145 25.40 -9.00 5.10
C THR A 145 24.35 -8.55 6.10
N LEU A 146 23.13 -8.28 5.62
CA LEU A 146 21.98 -7.88 6.43
C LEU A 146 21.23 -9.08 7.00
N VAL A 147 21.10 -10.14 6.19
CA VAL A 147 20.51 -11.41 6.59
C VAL A 147 21.46 -12.51 6.16
N ASN A 148 21.91 -13.33 7.09
CA ASN A 148 22.94 -14.33 6.84
C ASN A 148 22.33 -15.70 6.56
N GLY A 149 22.84 -16.39 5.54
CA GLY A 149 22.44 -17.75 5.21
C GLY A 149 21.13 -17.83 4.43
N GLU A 150 20.76 -19.07 4.14
CA GLU A 150 19.52 -19.38 3.43
C GLU A 150 18.30 -19.09 4.31
N HIS A 151 17.33 -18.38 3.77
CA HIS A 151 16.11 -17.99 4.47
C HIS A 151 14.95 -17.82 3.50
N TRP A 152 13.72 -17.81 4.01
CA TRP A 152 12.54 -17.40 3.25
C TRP A 152 12.34 -15.91 3.41
N SER A 153 12.06 -15.20 2.32
CA SER A 153 11.80 -13.77 2.36
C SER A 153 10.65 -13.31 1.47
N VAL A 154 10.10 -12.16 1.84
CA VAL A 154 9.18 -11.38 1.01
C VAL A 154 9.49 -9.90 1.22
N SER A 155 9.54 -9.14 0.12
CA SER A 155 9.69 -7.69 0.16
C SER A 155 8.35 -7.03 -0.09
N LEU A 156 7.94 -6.15 0.82
CA LEU A 156 6.74 -5.34 0.70
C LEU A 156 7.16 -3.90 0.48
N TYR A 157 6.70 -3.30 -0.62
CA TYR A 157 7.02 -1.91 -0.97
C TYR A 157 5.74 -1.08 -0.95
N PHE A 158 5.80 0.04 -0.24
CA PHE A 158 4.73 1.03 -0.09
C PHE A 158 4.85 2.16 -1.10
N GLN A 159 6.07 2.37 -1.61
CA GLN A 159 6.38 3.29 -2.68
C GLN A 159 7.23 2.56 -3.73
N ASN A 160 7.33 3.12 -4.94
CA ASN A 160 8.17 2.54 -5.98
C ASN A 160 9.66 2.63 -5.59
N PRO A 161 10.36 1.48 -5.33
CA PRO A 161 11.74 1.50 -4.86
C PRO A 161 12.75 1.87 -5.95
N THR A 162 12.38 1.83 -7.24
CA THR A 162 13.30 2.11 -8.35
C THR A 162 13.91 3.50 -8.29
N LYS A 163 13.19 4.46 -7.68
CA LYS A 163 13.66 5.84 -7.49
C LYS A 163 14.24 6.12 -6.10
N ALA A 164 14.27 5.10 -5.23
CA ALA A 164 14.85 5.25 -3.91
C ALA A 164 16.31 5.70 -4.07
N CYS A 165 16.70 6.75 -3.35
CA CYS A 165 18.06 7.29 -3.37
C CYS A 165 18.55 7.79 -4.76
N GLU A 166 17.68 8.08 -5.72
CA GLU A 166 18.04 8.91 -6.88
C GLU A 166 18.33 10.33 -6.41
N LEU A 167 19.30 11.04 -7.02
CA LEU A 167 19.65 12.42 -6.64
C LEU A 167 18.61 13.45 -7.08
#